data_AF-A0A524IIV7-F1
#
_entry.id   AF-A0A524IIV7-F1
#
_cell.length_a   1.000
_cell.length_b   1.000
_cell.length_c   1.000
_cell.angle_alpha   90.00
_cell.angle_beta   90.00
_cell.angle_gamma   90.00
#
_symmetry.space_group_name_H-M   'P 1'
#
loop_
_entity.id
_entity.type
_entity.pdbx_description
1 polymer ?
#
loop_
_entity_poly.entity_id
_entity_poly.type
_entity_poly.pdbx_seq_one_letter_code
_entity_poly.pdbx_strand_id
1 'polypeptide(L)'
;MEIEDVIEAFETSADVKNSFILTHAERVVEVGQLLIRAFRDGKKVLLFGNGGSATDASHIAAEFVGRYRRDREPLSALALATDMAAVTCIANDYDFADIFSRQIQAHGRKGDVAIAISTSGNSLNVIRGAEAAHERGLVTVG
;
A
#
# COMPACT_ATOMS: atom_id res chain seq x y z
N MET A 1 4.15 -10.11 -31.76
CA MET A 1 4.49 -10.52 -30.38
C MET A 1 5.19 -11.82 -30.58
N GLU A 2 6.50 -11.75 -30.50
CA GLU A 2 7.39 -12.84 -30.86
C GLU A 2 7.79 -13.62 -29.60
N ILE A 3 8.36 -14.81 -29.78
CA ILE A 3 8.82 -15.64 -28.65
C ILE A 3 9.90 -14.91 -27.85
N GLU A 4 10.73 -14.15 -28.56
CA GLU A 4 11.80 -13.32 -28.03
C GLU A 4 11.27 -12.27 -27.05
N ASP A 5 10.13 -11.62 -27.36
CA ASP A 5 9.49 -10.62 -26.47
C ASP A 5 9.13 -11.23 -25.11
N VAL A 6 8.68 -12.50 -25.13
CA VAL A 6 8.31 -13.22 -23.90
C VAL A 6 9.55 -13.58 -23.09
N ILE A 7 10.60 -14.08 -23.75
CA ILE A 7 11.86 -14.43 -23.08
C ILE A 7 12.46 -13.18 -22.43
N GLU A 8 12.55 -12.08 -23.18
CA GLU A 8 13.09 -10.81 -22.69
C GLU A 8 12.31 -10.27 -21.49
N ALA A 9 10.98 -10.37 -21.49
CA ALA A 9 10.15 -9.96 -20.36
C ALA A 9 10.44 -10.76 -19.08
N PHE A 10 10.67 -12.07 -19.20
CA PHE A 10 11.03 -12.93 -18.06
C PHE A 10 12.45 -12.66 -17.55
N GLU A 11 13.42 -12.46 -18.45
CA GLU A 11 14.79 -12.09 -18.08
C GLU A 11 14.83 -10.74 -17.36
N THR A 12 14.18 -9.73 -17.94
CA THR A 12 14.04 -8.39 -17.32
C THR A 12 13.41 -8.48 -15.93
N SER A 13 12.36 -9.30 -15.78
CA SER A 13 11.67 -9.50 -14.50
C SER A 13 12.57 -10.15 -13.44
N ALA A 14 13.48 -11.04 -13.82
CA ALA A 14 14.45 -11.65 -12.92
C ALA A 14 15.54 -10.63 -12.52
N ASP A 15 16.07 -9.88 -13.48
CA ASP A 15 17.13 -8.89 -13.25
C ASP A 15 16.67 -7.76 -12.34
N VAL A 16 15.44 -7.28 -12.51
CA VAL A 16 14.86 -6.25 -11.63
C VAL A 16 14.75 -6.76 -10.19
N LYS A 17 14.37 -8.03 -9.96
CA LYS A 17 14.29 -8.59 -8.61
C LYS A 17 15.66 -8.71 -7.94
N ASN A 18 16.66 -9.18 -8.71
CA ASN A 18 18.02 -9.34 -8.22
C ASN A 18 18.64 -7.98 -7.88
N SER A 19 18.53 -7.00 -8.76
CA SER A 19 19.06 -5.65 -8.52
C SER A 19 18.35 -4.94 -7.36
N PHE A 20 17.03 -5.10 -7.24
CA PHE A 20 16.24 -4.51 -6.16
C PHE A 20 16.71 -5.02 -4.79
N ILE A 21 16.83 -6.33 -4.60
CA ILE A 21 17.17 -6.86 -3.26
C ILE A 21 18.60 -6.54 -2.85
N LEU A 22 19.54 -6.49 -3.79
CA LEU A 22 20.93 -6.08 -3.52
C LEU A 22 21.03 -4.63 -3.03
N THR A 23 20.09 -3.78 -3.44
CA THR A 23 20.09 -2.35 -3.10
C THR A 23 19.19 -2.03 -1.90
N HIS A 24 18.10 -2.79 -1.70
CA HIS A 24 17.02 -2.40 -0.79
C HIS A 24 16.71 -3.43 0.31
N ALA A 25 17.52 -4.49 0.47
CA ALA A 25 17.32 -5.49 1.52
C ALA A 25 17.17 -4.89 2.93
N GLU A 26 18.02 -3.93 3.28
CA GLU A 26 17.95 -3.24 4.59
C GLU A 26 16.61 -2.54 4.77
N ARG A 27 16.14 -1.81 3.74
CA ARG A 27 14.86 -1.10 3.74
C ARG A 27 13.67 -2.05 3.90
N VAL A 28 13.71 -3.21 3.25
CA VAL A 28 12.67 -4.24 3.41
C VAL A 28 12.60 -4.72 4.87
N VAL A 29 13.75 -4.95 5.50
CA VAL A 29 13.81 -5.35 6.92
C VAL A 29 13.29 -4.23 7.83
N GLU A 30 13.68 -2.98 7.59
CA GLU A 30 13.20 -1.82 8.35
C GLU A 30 11.67 -1.71 8.32
N VAL A 31 11.08 -1.82 7.12
CA VAL A 31 9.61 -1.77 6.95
C VAL A 31 8.96 -2.96 7.66
N GLY A 32 9.52 -4.16 7.55
CA GLY A 32 9.04 -5.33 8.29
C GLY A 32 9.03 -5.10 9.81
N GLN A 33 10.12 -4.56 10.37
CA GLN A 33 10.22 -4.24 11.79
C GLN A 33 9.29 -3.09 12.22
N LEU A 34 9.05 -2.10 11.35
CA LEU A 34 8.06 -1.05 11.58
C LEU A 34 6.66 -1.65 11.71
N LEU A 35 6.25 -2.50 10.78
CA LEU A 35 4.93 -3.13 10.80
C LEU A 35 4.74 -4.05 12.01
N ILE A 36 5.75 -4.83 12.37
CA ILE A 36 5.73 -5.67 13.58
C ILE A 36 5.46 -4.82 14.84
N ARG A 37 6.15 -3.68 14.97
CA ARG A 37 5.95 -2.76 16.10
C ARG A 37 4.55 -2.16 16.09
N ALA A 38 4.10 -1.65 14.94
CA ALA A 38 2.77 -1.07 14.80
C ALA A 38 1.67 -2.06 15.24
N PHE A 39 1.71 -3.30 14.77
CA PHE A 39 0.73 -4.31 15.16
C PHE A 39 0.79 -4.68 16.64
N ARG A 40 1.99 -4.80 17.22
CA ARG A 40 2.16 -5.07 18.66
C ARG A 40 1.59 -3.95 19.53
N ASP A 41 1.68 -2.72 19.05
CA ASP A 41 1.14 -1.54 19.73
C ASP A 41 -0.36 -1.31 19.45
N GLY A 42 -1.04 -2.29 18.85
CA GLY A 42 -2.48 -2.24 18.53
C GLY A 42 -2.83 -1.24 17.42
N LYS A 43 -1.84 -0.86 16.60
CA LYS A 43 -2.03 0.03 15.46
C LYS A 43 -2.45 -0.75 14.23
N LYS A 44 -3.00 -0.02 13.25
CA LYS A 44 -3.44 -0.61 11.98
C LYS A 44 -2.63 -0.10 10.80
N VAL A 45 -2.75 -0.81 9.68
CA VAL A 45 -2.13 -0.45 8.40
C VAL A 45 -3.21 -0.05 7.41
N LEU A 46 -3.06 1.11 6.78
CA LEU A 46 -3.90 1.60 5.70
C LEU A 46 -3.12 1.54 4.39
N LEU A 47 -3.61 0.78 3.41
CA LEU A 47 -2.94 0.55 2.13
C LEU A 47 -3.72 1.16 0.97
N PHE A 48 -3.04 1.81 0.04
CA PHE A 48 -3.71 2.45 -1.10
C PHE A 48 -2.79 2.63 -2.30
N GLY A 49 -3.39 2.66 -3.48
CA GLY A 49 -2.72 2.77 -4.78
C GLY A 49 -3.76 2.72 -5.90
N ASN A 50 -3.31 2.87 -7.15
CA ASN A 50 -4.18 2.86 -8.34
C ASN A 50 -3.96 1.63 -9.21
N GLY A 51 -4.99 1.17 -9.92
CA GLY A 51 -4.87 0.07 -10.89
C GLY A 51 -4.29 -1.20 -10.26
N GLY A 52 -3.22 -1.75 -10.83
CA GLY A 52 -2.53 -2.92 -10.26
C GLY A 52 -2.05 -2.70 -8.82
N SER A 53 -1.61 -1.48 -8.49
CA SER A 53 -1.21 -1.14 -7.13
C SER A 53 -2.39 -1.12 -6.14
N ALA A 54 -3.62 -0.88 -6.62
CA ALA A 54 -4.83 -1.04 -5.81
C ALA A 54 -5.09 -2.52 -5.49
N THR A 55 -4.85 -3.40 -6.47
CA THR A 55 -4.92 -4.86 -6.29
C THR A 55 -3.86 -5.32 -5.28
N ASP A 56 -2.61 -4.88 -5.41
CA ASP A 56 -1.54 -5.20 -4.44
C ASP A 56 -1.88 -4.73 -3.03
N ALA A 57 -2.39 -3.49 -2.88
CA ALA A 57 -2.84 -2.96 -1.59
C ALA A 57 -3.93 -3.84 -0.97
N SER A 58 -4.93 -4.26 -1.76
CA SER A 58 -6.01 -5.13 -1.30
C SER A 58 -5.54 -6.53 -0.94
N HIS A 59 -4.61 -7.10 -1.73
CA HIS A 59 -4.03 -8.41 -1.48
C HIS A 59 -3.25 -8.40 -0.17
N ILE A 60 -2.34 -7.43 0.02
CA ILE A 60 -1.56 -7.31 1.26
C ILE A 60 -2.48 -7.11 2.47
N ALA A 61 -3.54 -6.27 2.36
CA ALA A 61 -4.52 -6.10 3.43
C ALA A 61 -5.21 -7.44 3.80
N ALA A 62 -5.63 -8.21 2.79
CA ALA A 62 -6.26 -9.51 2.99
C ALA A 62 -5.33 -10.52 3.68
N GLU A 63 -4.04 -10.53 3.32
CA GLU A 63 -3.03 -11.38 3.96
C GLU A 63 -2.80 -11.02 5.44
N PHE A 64 -2.96 -9.73 5.82
CA PHE A 64 -2.93 -9.30 7.21
C PHE A 64 -4.20 -9.70 7.97
N VAL A 65 -5.38 -9.41 7.43
CA VAL A 65 -6.67 -9.67 8.09
C VAL A 65 -6.94 -11.16 8.20
N GLY A 66 -6.71 -11.91 7.12
CA GLY A 66 -6.81 -13.37 7.10
C GLY A 66 -5.54 -14.02 7.64
N ARG A 67 -5.05 -14.99 6.88
CA ARG A 67 -3.79 -15.68 7.15
C ARG A 67 -2.93 -15.69 5.89
N TYR A 68 -1.63 -15.48 6.07
CA TYR A 68 -0.63 -15.68 5.01
C TYR A 68 -0.18 -17.14 4.99
N ARG A 69 0.97 -17.43 5.60
CA ARG A 69 1.50 -18.81 5.65
C ARG A 69 1.14 -19.56 6.91
N ARG A 70 1.17 -18.89 8.05
CA ARG A 70 0.89 -19.46 9.37
C ARG A 70 -0.48 -19.01 9.83
N ASP A 71 -1.17 -19.89 10.53
CA ASP A 71 -2.37 -19.52 11.25
C ASP A 71 -1.99 -18.66 12.48
N ARG A 72 -2.71 -17.55 12.67
CA ARG A 72 -2.45 -16.57 13.72
C ARG A 72 -3.67 -15.68 13.92
N GLU A 73 -3.68 -14.94 15.02
CA GLU A 73 -4.65 -13.86 15.23
C GLU A 73 -4.65 -12.86 14.06
N PRO A 74 -5.83 -12.34 13.66
CA PRO A 74 -5.95 -11.38 12.56
C PRO A 74 -5.23 -10.06 12.89
N LEU A 75 -4.64 -9.44 11.88
CA LEU A 75 -3.95 -8.15 12.01
C LEU A 75 -4.79 -7.06 11.35
N SER A 76 -4.89 -5.90 12.01
CA SER A 76 -5.75 -4.81 11.54
C SER A 76 -5.17 -4.11 10.32
N ALA A 77 -5.70 -4.39 9.14
CA ALA A 77 -5.32 -3.74 7.89
C ALA A 77 -6.55 -3.39 7.03
N LEU A 78 -6.48 -2.27 6.32
CA LEU A 78 -7.55 -1.81 5.42
C LEU A 78 -6.95 -1.30 4.11
N ALA A 79 -7.45 -1.82 2.99
CA ALA A 79 -7.17 -1.25 1.67
C ALA A 79 -8.22 -0.20 1.33
N LEU A 80 -7.80 1.00 0.93
CA LEU A 80 -8.71 2.14 0.73
C LEU A 80 -9.34 2.19 -0.67
N ALA A 81 -8.95 1.29 -1.57
CA ALA A 81 -9.47 1.23 -2.94
C ALA A 81 -10.57 0.16 -3.13
N THR A 82 -11.08 -0.46 -2.04
CA THR A 82 -12.00 -1.59 -2.12
C THR A 82 -13.47 -1.22 -1.93
N ASP A 83 -13.76 -0.18 -1.13
CA ASP A 83 -15.13 0.33 -0.96
C ASP A 83 -15.50 1.20 -2.16
N MET A 84 -16.19 0.58 -3.12
CA MET A 84 -16.64 1.26 -4.34
C MET A 84 -17.55 2.46 -4.03
N ALA A 85 -18.38 2.38 -2.98
CA ALA A 85 -19.27 3.48 -2.63
C ALA A 85 -18.46 4.67 -2.11
N ALA A 86 -17.49 4.44 -1.23
CA ALA A 86 -16.59 5.49 -0.73
C ALA A 86 -15.75 6.11 -1.85
N VAL A 87 -15.12 5.28 -2.70
CA VAL A 87 -14.27 5.77 -3.81
C VAL A 87 -15.10 6.61 -4.79
N THR A 88 -16.25 6.11 -5.23
CA THR A 88 -17.07 6.81 -6.24
C THR A 88 -17.76 8.05 -5.69
N CYS A 89 -18.26 8.04 -4.46
CA CYS A 89 -18.86 9.24 -3.88
C CYS A 89 -17.82 10.33 -3.63
N ILE A 90 -16.62 9.98 -3.14
CA ILE A 90 -15.56 10.97 -2.93
C ILE A 90 -15.11 11.57 -4.26
N ALA A 91 -14.90 10.72 -5.28
CA ALA A 91 -14.48 11.18 -6.60
C ALA A 91 -15.54 12.08 -7.26
N ASN A 92 -16.83 11.76 -7.10
CA ASN A 92 -17.93 12.53 -7.68
C ASN A 92 -18.20 13.85 -6.95
N ASP A 93 -18.24 13.81 -5.61
CA ASP A 93 -18.68 14.95 -4.80
C ASP A 93 -17.54 15.93 -4.47
N TYR A 94 -16.28 15.49 -4.64
CA TYR A 94 -15.10 16.30 -4.33
C TYR A 94 -14.08 16.30 -5.47
N ASP A 95 -13.21 15.30 -5.54
CA ASP A 95 -12.21 15.13 -6.58
C ASP A 95 -11.66 13.69 -6.50
N PHE A 96 -11.29 13.09 -7.64
CA PHE A 96 -10.60 11.80 -7.64
C PHE A 96 -9.25 11.86 -6.91
N ALA A 97 -8.61 13.03 -6.88
CA ALA A 97 -7.42 13.31 -6.09
C ALA A 97 -7.62 13.13 -4.57
N ASP A 98 -8.85 13.16 -4.07
CA ASP A 98 -9.14 13.11 -2.64
C ASP A 98 -9.61 11.76 -2.12
N ILE A 99 -9.70 10.73 -2.99
CA ILE A 99 -10.26 9.41 -2.64
C ILE A 99 -9.53 8.76 -1.47
N PHE A 100 -8.20 8.92 -1.36
CA PHE A 100 -7.43 8.33 -0.27
C PHE A 100 -7.30 9.28 0.91
N SER A 101 -7.08 10.58 0.68
CA SER A 101 -6.90 11.56 1.76
C SER A 101 -8.13 11.63 2.66
N ARG A 102 -9.35 11.61 2.11
CA ARG A 102 -10.60 11.58 2.90
C ARG A 102 -10.76 10.33 3.74
N GLN A 103 -10.42 9.17 3.18
CA GLN A 103 -10.49 7.91 3.92
C GLN A 103 -9.41 7.85 5.02
N ILE A 104 -8.21 8.36 4.77
CA ILE A 104 -7.17 8.54 5.79
C ILE A 104 -7.67 9.46 6.92
N GLN A 105 -8.35 10.55 6.59
CA GLN A 105 -8.93 11.46 7.58
C GLN A 105 -10.02 10.77 8.43
N ALA A 106 -10.84 9.92 7.84
CA ALA A 106 -11.87 9.18 8.56
C ALA A 106 -11.27 8.08 9.46
N HIS A 107 -10.39 7.24 8.91
CA HIS A 107 -9.96 5.99 9.53
C HIS A 107 -8.60 6.07 10.24
N GLY A 108 -7.69 6.92 9.78
CA GLY A 108 -6.33 7.05 10.30
C GLY A 108 -6.28 7.59 11.73
N ARG A 109 -5.44 6.97 12.56
CA ARG A 109 -5.13 7.38 13.93
C ARG A 109 -3.62 7.50 14.10
N LYS A 110 -3.19 8.35 15.03
CA LYS A 110 -1.77 8.57 15.33
C LYS A 110 -1.06 7.25 15.65
N GLY A 111 0.05 7.01 14.96
CA GLY A 111 0.87 5.80 15.06
C GLY A 111 0.42 4.65 14.16
N ASP A 112 -0.71 4.76 13.43
CA ASP A 112 -1.00 3.82 12.34
C ASP A 112 0.03 3.97 11.21
N VAL A 113 0.10 2.97 10.34
CA VAL A 113 1.00 2.98 9.18
C VAL A 113 0.19 3.18 7.91
N ALA A 114 0.63 4.08 7.03
CA ALA A 114 0.09 4.28 5.70
C ALA A 114 1.08 3.71 4.68
N ILE A 115 0.64 2.77 3.84
CA ILE A 115 1.43 2.23 2.73
C ILE A 115 0.83 2.75 1.42
N ALA A 116 1.56 3.67 0.80
CA ALA A 116 1.22 4.32 -0.46
C ALA A 116 1.94 3.60 -1.61
N ILE A 117 1.20 3.05 -2.58
CA ILE A 117 1.77 2.26 -3.67
C ILE A 117 1.50 2.98 -5.00
N SER A 118 2.57 3.41 -5.68
CA SER A 118 2.49 4.04 -7.00
C SER A 118 3.75 3.74 -7.81
N THR A 119 3.60 3.09 -8.96
CA THR A 119 4.74 2.76 -9.85
C THR A 119 5.43 4.01 -10.41
N SER A 120 4.69 5.10 -10.59
CA SER A 120 5.22 6.37 -11.13
C SER A 120 5.68 7.35 -10.06
N GLY A 121 5.33 7.15 -8.79
CA GLY A 121 5.48 8.16 -7.73
C GLY A 121 4.66 9.46 -7.91
N ASN A 122 3.94 9.64 -9.02
CA ASN A 122 3.30 10.91 -9.40
C ASN A 122 1.77 10.92 -9.29
N SER A 123 1.18 9.84 -8.78
CA SER A 123 -0.28 9.73 -8.64
C SER A 123 -0.80 10.71 -7.60
N LEU A 124 -1.46 11.79 -8.02
CA LEU A 124 -1.89 12.88 -7.12
C LEU A 124 -2.77 12.39 -5.96
N ASN A 125 -3.67 11.45 -6.20
CA ASN A 125 -4.49 10.87 -5.14
C ASN A 125 -3.70 10.09 -4.09
N VAL A 126 -2.63 9.39 -4.50
CA VAL A 126 -1.70 8.69 -3.61
C VAL A 126 -0.85 9.69 -2.84
N ILE A 127 -0.36 10.75 -3.51
CA ILE A 127 0.40 11.83 -2.86
C ILE A 127 -0.45 12.50 -1.78
N ARG A 128 -1.67 12.94 -2.10
CA ARG A 128 -2.58 13.55 -1.11
C ARG A 128 -2.95 12.60 0.02
N GLY A 129 -3.08 11.30 -0.27
CA GLY A 129 -3.28 10.27 0.76
C GLY A 129 -2.10 10.17 1.73
N ALA A 130 -0.87 10.18 1.20
CA ALA A 130 0.36 10.15 1.99
C ALA A 130 0.57 11.43 2.82
N GLU A 131 0.26 12.60 2.26
CA GLU A 131 0.27 13.89 2.97
C GLU A 131 -0.74 13.90 4.12
N ALA A 132 -1.98 13.52 3.86
CA ALA A 132 -3.01 13.42 4.90
C ALA A 132 -2.64 12.41 6.00
N ALA A 133 -1.90 11.36 5.67
CA ALA A 133 -1.40 10.39 6.65
C ALA A 133 -0.35 11.03 7.56
N HIS A 134 0.61 11.74 6.98
CA HIS A 134 1.64 12.46 7.71
C HIS A 134 1.03 13.50 8.67
N GLU A 135 0.09 14.31 8.19
CA GLU A 135 -0.61 15.33 8.98
C GLU A 135 -1.37 14.74 10.19
N ARG A 136 -1.87 13.52 10.08
CA ARG A 136 -2.56 12.80 11.17
C ARG A 136 -1.62 12.01 12.09
N GLY A 137 -0.32 12.09 11.85
CA GLY A 137 0.70 11.40 12.64
C GLY A 137 0.76 9.91 12.38
N LEU A 138 0.42 9.46 11.16
CA LEU A 138 0.72 8.12 10.70
C LEU A 138 2.18 8.05 10.23
N VAL A 139 2.75 6.86 10.29
CA VAL A 139 4.05 6.58 9.64
C VAL A 139 3.77 6.22 8.19
N THR A 140 4.36 6.94 7.24
CA THR A 140 4.18 6.71 5.81
C THR A 140 5.30 5.84 5.24
N VAL A 141 4.92 4.85 4.43
CA VAL A 141 5.79 4.01 3.59
C VAL A 141 5.34 4.18 2.15
N GLY A 142 6.26 4.46 1.23
CA GLY A 142 6.01 4.62 -0.20
C GLY A 142 7.31 4.67 -0.98
#